data_AF-A0A1B1A7L1-F1
#
_entry.id   AF-A0A1B1A7L1-F1
#
_cell.length_a   1.000
_cell.length_b   1.000
_cell.length_c   1.000
_cell.angle_alpha   90.00
_cell.angle_beta   90.00
_cell.angle_gamma   90.00
#
_symmetry.space_group_name_H-M   'P 1'
#
loop_
_entity.id
_entity.type
_entity.pdbx_description
1 polymer ?
#
loop_
_entity_poly.entity_id
_entity_poly.type
_entity_poly.pdbx_seq_one_letter_code
_entity_poly.pdbx_strand_id
1 'polypeptide(L)'
;MRSEHREHVWSYDFVHCRTDDGKAFRTLNIINEYSRECLAIRVDRKLNSGNVIDALSDLFILRGVPSFIRSDNGPLAIGLEPMAPSMACFVAQAVQDWIKAVGAKTAYMEPGSP
;
A
#
# COMPACT_ATOMS: atom_id res chain seq x y z
N MET A 1 11.31 11.78 0.88
CA MET A 1 12.56 11.09 0.45
C MET A 1 12.41 10.71 -1.02
N ARG A 2 13.42 10.98 -1.87
CA ARG A 2 13.35 10.80 -3.34
C ARG A 2 13.91 9.42 -3.73
N SER A 3 13.32 8.74 -4.71
CA SER A 3 13.81 7.45 -5.20
C SER A 3 15.12 7.64 -5.99
N GLU A 4 16.23 7.06 -5.55
CA GLU A 4 17.56 7.24 -6.17
C GLU A 4 17.91 6.13 -7.17
N HIS A 5 17.35 4.92 -7.00
CA HIS A 5 17.55 3.79 -7.90
C HIS A 5 16.29 2.91 -8.03
N ARG A 6 16.27 2.02 -9.04
CA ARG A 6 15.20 1.03 -9.24
C ARG A 6 15.08 0.17 -7.98
N GLU A 7 13.85 -0.05 -7.53
CA GLU A 7 13.52 -0.86 -6.33
C GLU A 7 13.87 -0.21 -4.99
N HIS A 8 14.29 1.06 -4.99
CA HIS A 8 14.56 1.80 -3.77
C HIS A 8 13.29 2.07 -2.94
N VAL A 9 12.23 2.52 -3.62
CA VAL A 9 10.96 2.89 -2.97
C VAL A 9 9.81 2.27 -3.74
N TRP A 10 8.99 1.49 -3.04
CA TRP A 10 7.71 1.03 -3.55
C TRP A 10 6.60 1.80 -2.86
N SER A 11 5.57 2.13 -3.62
CA SER A 11 4.36 2.78 -3.10
C SER A 11 3.17 1.91 -3.41
N TYR A 12 2.28 1.76 -2.45
CA TYR A 12 1.00 1.08 -2.66
C TYR A 12 -0.18 2.01 -2.39
N ASP A 13 -1.24 1.84 -3.17
CA ASP A 13 -2.47 2.61 -3.09
C ASP A 13 -3.70 1.72 -3.28
N PHE A 14 -4.81 2.13 -2.66
CA PHE A 14 -6.13 1.53 -2.84
C PHE A 14 -7.07 2.45 -3.60
N VAL A 15 -7.47 2.03 -4.80
CA VAL A 15 -8.52 2.70 -5.55
C VAL A 15 -9.84 1.96 -5.37
N HIS A 16 -10.87 2.68 -4.94
CA HIS A 16 -12.23 2.17 -4.83
C HIS A 16 -13.01 2.47 -6.11
N CYS A 17 -13.48 1.41 -6.77
CA CYS A 17 -14.22 1.49 -8.02
C CYS A 17 -15.61 0.87 -7.84
N ARG A 18 -16.52 1.20 -8.77
CA ARG A 18 -17.85 0.60 -8.82
C ARG A 18 -18.11 0.14 -10.25
N THR A 19 -18.61 -1.09 -10.40
CA THR A 19 -19.05 -1.58 -11.71
C THR A 19 -20.33 -0.88 -12.12
N ASP A 20 -20.65 -0.94 -13.42
CA ASP A 20 -21.92 -0.46 -13.97
C ASP A 20 -23.15 -1.02 -13.23
N ASP A 21 -23.10 -2.30 -12.84
CA ASP A 21 -24.10 -3.00 -12.01
C ASP A 21 -24.15 -2.54 -10.52
N GLY A 22 -23.50 -1.42 -10.16
CA GLY A 22 -23.49 -0.86 -8.82
C GLY A 22 -22.62 -1.59 -7.79
N LYS A 23 -22.02 -2.73 -8.13
CA LYS A 23 -21.15 -3.51 -7.24
C LYS A 23 -19.80 -2.82 -7.04
N ALA A 24 -19.45 -2.57 -5.78
CA ALA A 24 -18.15 -2.00 -5.41
C ALA A 24 -17.03 -3.04 -5.49
N PHE A 25 -15.86 -2.61 -5.94
CA PHE A 25 -14.62 -3.38 -5.86
C PHE A 25 -13.45 -2.44 -5.54
N ARG A 26 -12.34 -3.01 -5.07
CA ARG A 26 -11.14 -2.28 -4.75
C ARG A 26 -9.98 -2.84 -5.54
N THR A 27 -9.08 -1.95 -5.91
CA THR A 27 -7.80 -2.31 -6.53
C THR A 27 -6.68 -1.91 -5.60
N LEU A 28 -5.76 -2.83 -5.30
CA LEU A 28 -4.47 -2.56 -4.69
C LEU A 28 -3.47 -2.43 -5.83
N ASN A 29 -2.87 -1.25 -5.95
CA ASN A 29 -1.83 -0.98 -6.93
C ASN A 29 -0.50 -0.85 -6.19
N ILE A 30 0.50 -1.63 -6.59
CA ILE A 30 1.87 -1.53 -6.07
C ILE A 30 2.76 -1.03 -7.21
N ILE A 31 3.46 0.07 -6.97
CA ILE A 31 4.22 0.80 -7.98
C ILE A 31 5.63 1.05 -7.47
N ASN A 32 6.61 0.92 -8.36
CA ASN A 32 7.99 1.33 -8.11
C ASN A 32 8.13 2.83 -8.38
N GLU A 33 8.47 3.65 -7.38
CA GLU A 33 8.46 5.12 -7.55
C GLU A 33 9.51 5.62 -8.56
N TYR A 34 10.64 4.92 -8.67
CA TYR A 34 11.73 5.33 -9.56
C TYR A 34 11.38 5.08 -11.03
N SER A 35 10.96 3.86 -11.35
CA SER A 35 10.68 3.45 -12.72
C SER A 35 9.24 3.76 -13.15
N ARG A 36 8.37 4.13 -12.21
CA ARG A 36 6.91 4.23 -12.39
C ARG A 36 6.30 2.93 -12.93
N GLU A 37 7.00 1.81 -12.76
CA GLU A 37 6.56 0.47 -13.14
C GLU A 37 5.49 0.00 -12.17
N CYS A 38 4.36 -0.45 -12.70
CA CYS A 38 3.35 -1.13 -11.90
C CYS A 38 3.82 -2.56 -11.63
N LEU A 39 4.15 -2.86 -10.37
CA LEU A 39 4.70 -4.14 -9.95
C LEU A 39 3.60 -5.19 -9.79
N ALA A 40 2.45 -4.78 -9.24
CA ALA A 40 1.29 -5.65 -9.06
C ALA A 40 0.01 -4.84 -9.00
N ILE A 41 -1.06 -5.41 -9.56
CA ILE A 41 -2.44 -4.94 -9.38
C ILE A 41 -3.26 -6.13 -8.87
N ARG A 42 -3.88 -5.98 -7.71
CA ARG A 42 -4.84 -6.96 -7.17
C ARG A 42 -6.22 -6.33 -7.15
N VAL A 43 -7.21 -7.01 -7.71
CA VAL A 43 -8.59 -6.54 -7.76
C VAL A 43 -9.45 -7.50 -6.96
N ASP A 44 -10.10 -6.98 -5.91
CA ASP A 44 -11.02 -7.79 -5.11
C ASP A 44 -12.16 -6.91 -4.56
N ARG A 45 -13.31 -7.52 -4.28
CA ARG A 45 -14.43 -6.88 -3.59
C ARG A 45 -14.09 -6.57 -2.13
N LYS A 46 -13.22 -7.38 -1.50
CA LYS A 46 -12.74 -7.16 -0.14
C LYS A 46 -11.23 -7.36 -0.07
N LEU A 47 -10.50 -6.27 -0.13
CA LEU A 47 -9.06 -6.26 0.16
C LEU A 47 -8.84 -6.03 1.66
N ASN A 48 -8.15 -6.96 2.30
CA ASN A 48 -7.71 -6.88 3.70
C ASN A 48 -6.18 -6.81 3.78
N SER A 49 -5.64 -6.70 5.00
CA SER A 49 -4.19 -6.61 5.23
C SER A 49 -3.42 -7.83 4.72
N GLY A 50 -4.00 -9.02 4.85
CA GLY A 50 -3.45 -10.27 4.32
C GLY A 50 -3.22 -10.20 2.81
N ASN A 51 -4.17 -9.67 2.04
CA ASN A 51 -3.99 -9.53 0.59
C ASN A 51 -2.82 -8.62 0.21
N VAL A 52 -2.55 -7.58 1.02
CA VAL A 52 -1.40 -6.69 0.79
C VAL A 52 -0.10 -7.39 1.14
N ILE A 53 -0.07 -8.08 2.28
CA ILE A 53 1.09 -8.83 2.75
C ILE A 53 1.44 -9.93 1.74
N ASP A 54 0.45 -10.67 1.21
CA ASP A 54 0.67 -11.69 0.19
C ASP A 54 1.25 -11.09 -1.09
N ALA A 55 0.68 -9.99 -1.57
CA ALA A 55 1.17 -9.30 -2.77
C ALA A 55 2.60 -8.74 -2.58
N LEU A 56 2.90 -8.19 -1.41
CA LEU A 56 4.26 -7.73 -1.08
C LEU A 56 5.22 -8.89 -0.92
N SER A 57 4.80 -10.01 -0.32
CA SER A 57 5.60 -11.22 -0.16
C SER A 57 5.98 -11.83 -1.51
N ASP A 58 5.01 -11.95 -2.43
CA ASP A 58 5.25 -12.40 -3.81
C ASP A 58 6.30 -11.52 -4.49
N LEU A 59 6.18 -10.20 -4.35
CA LEU A 59 7.12 -9.24 -4.94
C LEU A 59 8.50 -9.31 -4.28
N PHE A 60 8.58 -9.54 -2.97
CA PHE A 60 9.86 -9.71 -2.26
C PHE A 60 10.61 -10.93 -2.76
N ILE A 61 9.90 -12.03 -3.05
CA ILE A 61 10.50 -13.25 -3.61
C ILE A 61 10.97 -13.01 -5.05
N LEU A 62 10.15 -12.34 -5.86
CA LEU A 62 10.42 -12.17 -7.29
C LEU A 62 11.51 -11.13 -7.58
N ARG A 63 11.57 -10.05 -6.80
CA ARG A 63 12.37 -8.85 -7.07
C ARG A 63 13.34 -8.48 -5.96
N GLY A 64 13.23 -9.11 -4.80
CA GLY A 64 13.96 -8.73 -3.60
C GLY A 64 13.22 -7.70 -2.75
N VAL A 65 13.79 -7.43 -1.57
CA VAL A 65 13.20 -6.53 -0.58
C VAL A 65 13.54 -5.08 -0.94
N PRO A 66 12.56 -4.18 -1.09
CA PRO A 66 12.82 -2.77 -1.32
C PRO A 66 13.41 -2.12 -0.07
N SER A 67 14.16 -1.03 -0.25
CA SER A 67 14.66 -0.26 0.90
C SER A 67 13.52 0.44 1.64
N PHE A 68 12.49 0.90 0.93
CA PHE A 68 11.38 1.66 1.51
C PHE A 68 10.04 1.25 0.90
N ILE A 69 9.00 1.23 1.74
CA ILE A 69 7.60 1.05 1.32
C ILE A 69 6.79 2.24 1.84
N ARG A 70 6.03 2.87 0.96
CA ARG A 70 5.12 3.99 1.27
C ARG A 70 3.67 3.58 1.01
N SER A 71 2.78 3.98 1.90
CA SER A 71 1.33 3.92 1.70
C SER A 71 0.87 5.27 1.18
N ASP A 72 0.25 5.34 0.00
CA ASP A 72 -0.29 6.61 -0.53
C ASP A 72 -1.71 6.92 -0.02
N ASN A 73 -2.31 5.98 0.72
CA ASN A 73 -3.59 6.21 1.36
C ASN A 73 -3.45 7.10 2.59
N GLY A 74 -3.57 8.41 2.37
CA GLY A 74 -3.95 9.36 3.41
C GLY A 74 -5.23 8.91 4.13
N PRO A 75 -5.39 9.22 5.44
CA PRO A 75 -6.74 9.31 5.96
C PRO A 75 -7.50 10.28 5.06
N LEU A 76 -8.68 9.89 4.58
CA LEU A 76 -9.64 10.82 3.98
C LEU A 76 -10.01 11.85 5.06
N ALA A 77 -9.18 12.87 5.23
CA ALA A 77 -9.39 13.96 6.17
C ALA A 77 -10.15 15.06 5.44
N ILE A 78 -11.47 14.91 5.38
CA ILE A 78 -12.40 16.04 5.41
C ILE A 78 -13.70 15.60 6.10
N GLY A 79 -13.77 15.82 7.42
CA GLY A 79 -14.92 16.56 7.95
C GLY A 79 -15.77 16.01 9.09
N LEU A 80 -15.82 14.72 9.43
CA LEU A 80 -16.83 14.26 10.42
C LEU A 80 -16.33 13.09 11.28
N GLU A 81 -16.12 13.39 12.58
CA GLU A 81 -16.03 12.49 13.74
C GLU A 81 -14.96 11.37 13.69
N PRO A 82 -14.36 10.97 14.83
CA PRO A 82 -13.53 9.77 14.91
C PRO A 82 -14.41 8.51 14.76
N MET A 83 -14.91 8.26 13.56
CA MET A 83 -15.49 6.98 13.18
C MET A 83 -14.34 5.99 13.07
N ALA A 84 -14.38 4.95 13.91
CA ALA A 84 -13.60 3.71 13.94
C ALA A 84 -12.37 3.64 13.00
N PRO A 85 -11.18 3.24 13.51
CA PRO A 85 -9.95 3.18 12.71
C PRO A 85 -10.23 2.61 11.32
N SER A 86 -10.00 3.44 10.30
CA SER A 86 -10.34 3.09 8.93
C SER A 86 -9.65 1.78 8.57
N MET A 87 -10.29 0.96 7.73
CA MET A 87 -9.67 -0.30 7.27
C MET A 87 -8.26 -0.08 6.69
N ALA A 88 -8.01 1.10 6.11
CA ALA A 88 -6.69 1.51 5.64
C ALA A 88 -5.66 1.66 6.78
N CYS A 89 -6.04 2.21 7.94
CA CYS A 89 -5.19 2.31 9.12
C CYS A 89 -4.81 0.92 9.66
N PHE A 90 -5.78 -0.01 9.72
CA PHE A 90 -5.49 -1.40 10.12
C PHE A 90 -4.58 -2.12 9.13
N VAL A 91 -4.79 -1.92 7.83
CA VAL A 91 -3.94 -2.49 6.79
C VAL A 91 -2.52 -1.94 6.90
N ALA A 92 -2.37 -0.63 7.05
CA ALA A 92 -1.07 0.00 7.23
C ALA A 92 -0.35 -0.53 8.47
N GLN A 93 -1.04 -0.66 9.61
CA GLN A 93 -0.45 -1.18 10.84
C GLN A 93 0.00 -2.65 10.69
N ALA A 94 -0.85 -3.51 10.14
CA ALA A 94 -0.52 -4.92 9.93
C ALA A 94 0.65 -5.10 8.94
N VAL A 95 0.70 -4.28 7.89
CA VAL A 95 1.80 -4.27 6.92
C VAL A 95 3.09 -3.78 7.59
N GLN A 96 3.04 -2.72 8.40
CA GLN A 96 4.20 -2.25 9.16
C GLN A 96 4.74 -3.31 10.11
N ASP A 97 3.87 -3.99 10.85
CA ASP A 97 4.29 -5.02 11.81
C ASP A 97 4.90 -6.23 11.09
N TRP A 98 4.32 -6.63 9.95
CA TRP A 98 4.90 -7.66 9.09
C TRP A 98 6.28 -7.27 8.54
N ILE A 99 6.42 -6.05 8.02
CA ILE A 99 7.69 -5.54 7.48
C ILE A 99 8.77 -5.49 8.57
N LYS A 100 8.43 -5.02 9.78
CA LYS A 100 9.34 -5.02 10.93
C LYS A 100 9.81 -6.44 11.27
N ALA A 101 8.90 -7.42 11.23
CA ALA A 101 9.22 -8.82 11.47
C ALA A 101 10.14 -9.41 10.38
N VAL A 102 10.00 -8.96 9.13
CA VAL A 102 10.85 -9.38 7.99
C VAL A 102 12.23 -8.68 8.01
N GLY A 103 12.41 -7.63 8.83
CA GLY A 103 13.70 -6.95 9.01
C GLY A 103 14.06 -5.96 7.89
N ALA A 104 13.09 -5.57 7.06
CA ALA A 104 13.30 -4.53 6.06
C ALA A 104 13.43 -3.16 6.73
N LYS A 105 14.41 -2.34 6.33
CA LYS A 105 14.66 -0.99 6.88
C LYS A 105 13.64 0.03 6.37
N THR A 106 12.36 -0.12 6.72
CA THR A 106 11.34 0.79 6.20
C THR A 106 11.17 2.04 7.06
N ALA A 107 11.40 3.20 6.46
CA ALA A 107 10.78 4.44 6.92
C ALA A 107 9.33 4.48 6.39
N TYR A 108 8.37 4.26 7.29
CA TYR A 108 6.97 4.64 7.03
C TYR A 108 6.90 6.17 6.98
N MET A 109 6.52 6.73 5.84
CA MET A 109 6.27 8.17 5.71
C MET A 109 4.76 8.35 5.71
N GLU A 110 4.24 9.09 6.69
CA GLU A 110 2.82 9.46 6.69
C GLU A 110 2.47 10.23 5.40
N PRO A 111 1.29 9.99 4.82
CA PRO A 111 0.86 10.69 3.61
C PRO A 111 0.66 12.17 3.93
N GLY A 112 1.26 13.05 3.13
CA GLY A 112 0.99 14.50 3.19
C GLY A 112 2.04 15.38 3.86
N SER A 113 3.30 14.94 4.01
CA SER A 113 4.39 15.86 4.33
C SER A 113 5.21 16.22 3.08
N PRO A 114 5.28 17.51 2.69
CA PRO A 114 6.07 17.98 1.54
C PRO A 114 7.58 17.75 1.70
#